data_AF-A0A9X1K2K4-F1
#
_entry.id   AF-A0A9X1K2K4-F1
#
_cell.length_a   1.000
_cell.length_b   1.000
_cell.length_c   1.000
_cell.angle_alpha   90.00
_cell.angle_beta   90.00
_cell.angle_gamma   90.00
#
_symmetry.space_group_name_H-M   'P 1'
#
loop_
_entity.id
_entity.type
_entity.pdbx_description
1 polymer ?
#
loop_
_entity_poly.entity_id
_entity_poly.type
_entity_poly.pdbx_seq_one_letter_code
_entity_poly.pdbx_strand_id
1 'polypeptide(L)'
;MPVKLKLIPPAAQKPDFPIGSRWFKSLAGLLIPRFGWGYFTGMSFDAPAFWIIAVVLPFIVWLTAIWLRMMIYLPALIQANAWNKRREELLLSEIRRGRRALQILHSTFITAHIEPEQTNISSVGVLTQNKQILHMQPSWHGNNSYRLSRLPIQSGMTRDDLIQQIFNRLVAGIARHLKQLPENHPVALLFEVNTSLPAQRLHSLWRNAWENYDIRQCLEPVIGHGVSVVDNWLDDRIREETVLLIIALQVDPDKPEGTGEAAVALLLGNRLTQHILTPQAVLQRVEESFTETLAENIAQALDWVPAQPADIRVVSRSG
;
A
#
# COMPACT_ATOMS: atom_id res chain seq x y z
N MET A 1 -1.98 -5.73 5.24
CA MET A 1 -2.26 -6.81 4.24
C MET A 1 -2.10 -6.30 2.82
N PRO A 2 -1.52 -7.08 1.88
CA PRO A 2 -1.33 -6.67 0.49
C PRO A 2 -2.66 -6.62 -0.29
N VAL A 3 -2.79 -5.64 -1.18
CA VAL A 3 -3.99 -5.44 -2.01
C VAL A 3 -3.91 -6.32 -3.25
N LYS A 4 -4.87 -7.24 -3.41
CA LYS A 4 -4.94 -8.20 -4.52
C LYS A 4 -6.07 -7.84 -5.49
N LEU A 5 -5.79 -6.98 -6.47
CA LEU A 5 -6.81 -6.54 -7.43
C LEU A 5 -7.38 -7.68 -8.28
N LYS A 6 -6.60 -8.75 -8.50
CA LYS A 6 -6.99 -9.92 -9.31
C LYS A 6 -8.09 -10.77 -8.68
N LEU A 7 -8.28 -10.71 -7.36
CA LEU A 7 -9.35 -11.44 -6.68
C LEU A 7 -10.72 -10.78 -6.87
N ILE A 8 -10.77 -9.57 -7.41
CA ILE A 8 -12.04 -8.87 -7.64
C ILE A 8 -12.75 -9.52 -8.85
N PRO A 9 -13.97 -10.07 -8.66
CA PRO A 9 -14.68 -10.80 -9.71
C PRO A 9 -14.98 -9.91 -10.93
N PRO A 10 -15.22 -10.49 -12.12
CA PRO A 10 -15.51 -9.72 -13.32
C PRO A 10 -16.83 -8.94 -13.24
N ALA A 11 -16.99 -7.97 -14.13
CA ALA A 11 -18.24 -7.22 -14.28
C ALA A 11 -19.38 -8.15 -14.71
N ALA A 12 -20.58 -7.92 -14.18
CA ALA A 12 -21.77 -8.63 -14.61
C ALA A 12 -22.14 -8.21 -16.03
N GLN A 13 -22.40 -9.20 -16.89
CA GLN A 13 -22.89 -8.97 -18.23
C GLN A 13 -24.28 -8.33 -18.15
N LYS A 14 -24.47 -7.21 -18.83
CA LYS A 14 -25.77 -6.54 -18.89
C LYS A 14 -26.68 -7.33 -19.82
N PRO A 15 -27.96 -7.55 -19.46
CA PRO A 15 -28.90 -8.18 -20.37
C PRO A 15 -29.09 -7.29 -21.59
N ASP A 16 -29.18 -7.92 -22.77
CA ASP A 16 -29.42 -7.20 -24.01
C ASP A 16 -30.72 -6.42 -23.95
N PHE A 17 -30.68 -5.18 -24.43
CA PHE A 17 -31.85 -4.33 -24.49
C PHE A 17 -32.93 -4.99 -25.39
N PRO A 18 -34.19 -5.04 -24.96
CA PRO A 18 -35.26 -5.53 -25.82
C PRO A 18 -35.38 -4.62 -27.04
N ILE A 19 -34.91 -5.09 -28.20
CA ILE A 19 -34.82 -4.30 -29.44
C ILE A 19 -36.21 -3.80 -29.83
N GLY A 20 -36.45 -2.48 -29.71
CA GLY A 20 -37.76 -1.87 -29.95
C GLY A 20 -38.33 -2.16 -31.34
N SER A 21 -37.47 -2.24 -32.37
CA SER A 21 -37.88 -2.56 -33.74
C SER A 21 -38.58 -3.92 -33.87
N ARG A 22 -38.17 -4.94 -33.10
CA ARG A 22 -38.80 -6.27 -33.14
C ARG A 22 -40.22 -6.25 -32.57
N TRP A 23 -40.46 -5.41 -31.56
CA TRP A 23 -41.78 -5.20 -30.96
C TRP A 23 -42.72 -4.40 -31.85
N PHE A 24 -42.23 -3.39 -32.57
CA PHE A 24 -43.04 -2.70 -33.57
C PHE A 24 -43.44 -3.61 -34.74
N LYS A 25 -42.52 -4.48 -35.19
CA LYS A 25 -42.82 -5.49 -36.21
C LYS A 25 -43.85 -6.52 -35.74
N SER A 26 -43.80 -6.94 -34.46
CA SER A 26 -44.81 -7.86 -33.91
C SER A 26 -46.20 -7.21 -33.83
N LEU A 27 -46.27 -5.92 -33.48
CA LEU A 27 -47.54 -5.17 -33.51
C LEU A 27 -48.09 -5.08 -34.94
N ALA A 28 -47.24 -4.73 -35.91
CA ALA A 28 -47.61 -4.69 -37.32
C ALA A 28 -48.08 -6.08 -37.82
N GLY A 29 -47.42 -7.16 -37.42
CA GLY A 29 -47.84 -8.54 -37.69
C GLY A 29 -49.22 -8.86 -37.12
N LEU A 30 -49.52 -8.42 -35.89
CA LEU A 30 -50.83 -8.56 -35.25
C LEU A 30 -51.92 -7.67 -35.89
N LEU A 31 -51.49 -6.68 -36.70
CA LEU A 31 -52.33 -5.73 -37.42
C LEU A 31 -52.78 -6.21 -38.81
N ILE A 32 -51.97 -7.04 -39.48
CA ILE A 32 -52.15 -7.41 -40.89
C ILE A 32 -53.34 -8.37 -41.16
N PRO A 33 -53.66 -9.40 -40.33
CA PRO A 33 -54.74 -10.36 -40.62
C PRO A 33 -56.17 -9.78 -40.58
N ARG A 34 -56.33 -8.50 -40.25
CA ARG A 34 -57.61 -7.87 -39.90
C ARG A 34 -58.60 -7.75 -41.05
N PHE A 35 -58.10 -7.69 -42.28
CA PHE A 35 -58.94 -7.70 -43.48
C PHE A 35 -59.59 -9.07 -43.76
N GLY A 36 -58.96 -10.18 -43.33
CA GLY A 36 -59.54 -11.53 -43.47
C GLY A 36 -60.55 -11.88 -42.38
N TRP A 37 -60.41 -11.31 -41.18
CA TRP A 37 -61.27 -11.61 -40.02
C TRP A 37 -62.72 -11.13 -40.17
N GLY A 38 -62.92 -9.97 -40.81
CA GLY A 38 -64.26 -9.47 -41.14
C GLY A 38 -65.01 -10.40 -42.11
N TYR A 39 -64.29 -11.03 -43.03
CA TYR A 39 -64.84 -12.00 -43.99
C TYR A 39 -65.28 -13.31 -43.31
N PHE A 40 -64.58 -13.72 -42.25
CA PHE A 40 -64.84 -14.99 -41.54
C PHE A 40 -65.92 -14.87 -40.46
N THR A 41 -66.04 -13.71 -39.81
CA THR A 41 -66.97 -13.50 -38.68
C THR A 41 -68.32 -12.89 -39.07
N GLY A 42 -68.46 -12.39 -40.30
CA GLY A 42 -69.72 -11.83 -40.81
C GLY A 42 -70.15 -10.52 -40.15
N MET A 43 -69.28 -9.88 -39.35
CA MET A 43 -69.57 -8.60 -38.70
C MET A 43 -69.44 -7.44 -39.70
N SER A 44 -70.42 -6.54 -39.69
CA SER A 44 -70.39 -5.32 -40.51
C SER A 44 -69.24 -4.40 -40.08
N PHE A 45 -68.51 -3.84 -41.05
CA PHE A 45 -67.39 -2.92 -40.81
C PHE A 45 -67.79 -1.62 -40.10
N ASP A 46 -69.08 -1.28 -40.11
CA ASP A 46 -69.65 -0.11 -39.44
C ASP A 46 -69.93 -0.35 -37.95
N ALA A 47 -69.84 -1.58 -37.47
CA ALA A 47 -70.09 -1.90 -36.06
C ALA A 47 -68.90 -1.45 -35.20
N PRO A 48 -69.09 -0.62 -34.16
CA PRO A 48 -68.01 -0.19 -33.27
C PRO A 48 -67.34 -1.37 -32.54
N ALA A 49 -68.10 -2.45 -32.28
CA ALA A 49 -67.60 -3.69 -31.69
C ALA A 49 -66.51 -4.37 -32.55
N PHE A 50 -66.61 -4.27 -33.88
CA PHE A 50 -65.59 -4.80 -34.80
C PHE A 50 -64.25 -4.10 -34.57
N TRP A 51 -64.23 -2.78 -34.49
CA TRP A 51 -63.01 -1.99 -34.27
C TRP A 51 -62.39 -2.22 -32.89
N ILE A 52 -63.22 -2.41 -31.85
CA ILE A 52 -62.74 -2.74 -30.50
C ILE A 52 -62.01 -4.09 -30.51
N ILE A 53 -62.62 -5.12 -31.08
CA ILE A 53 -62.01 -6.46 -31.12
C ILE A 53 -60.79 -6.48 -32.07
N ALA A 54 -60.89 -5.81 -33.22
CA ALA A 54 -59.85 -5.81 -34.23
C ALA A 54 -58.63 -4.98 -33.82
N VAL A 55 -58.77 -3.89 -33.06
CA VAL A 55 -57.67 -2.97 -32.74
C VAL A 55 -57.31 -2.98 -31.27
N VAL A 56 -58.30 -2.84 -30.39
CA VAL A 56 -58.06 -2.63 -28.96
C VAL A 56 -57.56 -3.91 -28.31
N LEU A 57 -58.20 -5.05 -28.56
CA LEU A 57 -57.78 -6.34 -28.00
C LEU A 57 -56.32 -6.72 -28.36
N PRO A 58 -55.89 -6.73 -29.64
CA PRO A 58 -54.50 -7.02 -29.99
C PRO A 58 -53.51 -6.00 -29.42
N PHE A 59 -53.90 -4.73 -29.33
CA PHE A 59 -53.05 -3.71 -28.70
C PHE A 59 -52.84 -3.99 -27.21
N ILE A 60 -53.88 -4.40 -26.48
CA ILE A 60 -53.79 -4.79 -25.07
C ILE A 60 -52.87 -6.01 -24.91
N VAL A 61 -53.04 -7.05 -25.74
CA VAL A 61 -52.18 -8.26 -25.70
C VAL A 61 -50.72 -7.91 -25.98
N TRP A 62 -50.46 -7.02 -26.93
CA TRP A 62 -49.11 -6.55 -27.22
C TRP A 62 -48.52 -5.74 -26.05
N LEU A 63 -49.31 -4.86 -25.44
CA LEU A 63 -48.90 -4.06 -24.29
C LEU A 63 -48.56 -4.94 -23.07
N THR A 64 -49.38 -5.96 -22.78
CA THR A 64 -49.13 -6.90 -21.68
C THR A 64 -47.90 -7.75 -21.92
N ALA A 65 -47.64 -8.18 -23.16
CA ALA A 65 -46.42 -8.91 -23.52
C ALA A 65 -45.15 -8.06 -23.33
N ILE A 66 -45.19 -6.78 -23.74
CA ILE A 66 -44.10 -5.83 -23.47
C ILE A 66 -43.91 -5.63 -21.98
N TRP A 67 -45.00 -5.40 -21.25
CA TRP A 67 -44.95 -5.18 -19.81
C TRP A 67 -44.33 -6.37 -19.08
N LEU A 68 -44.73 -7.61 -19.42
CA LEU A 68 -44.16 -8.82 -18.84
C LEU A 68 -42.67 -8.98 -19.20
N ARG A 69 -42.29 -8.69 -20.46
CA ARG A 69 -40.87 -8.71 -20.85
C ARG A 69 -40.05 -7.69 -20.07
N MET A 70 -40.59 -6.49 -19.86
CA MET A 70 -39.96 -5.44 -19.08
C MET A 70 -39.86 -5.81 -17.60
N MET A 71 -40.87 -6.46 -17.03
CA MET A 71 -40.84 -7.00 -15.65
C MET A 71 -39.71 -8.02 -15.44
N ILE A 72 -39.28 -8.74 -16.47
CA ILE A 72 -38.13 -9.66 -16.38
C ILE A 72 -36.81 -8.93 -16.68
N TYR A 73 -36.81 -8.04 -17.67
CA TYR A 73 -35.61 -7.31 -18.10
C TYR A 73 -35.11 -6.32 -17.04
N LEU A 74 -36.02 -5.53 -16.46
CA LEU A 74 -35.64 -4.42 -15.59
C LEU A 74 -34.95 -4.89 -14.30
N PRO A 75 -35.44 -5.93 -13.60
CA PRO A 75 -34.73 -6.47 -12.43
C PRO A 75 -33.34 -7.02 -12.77
N ALA A 76 -33.20 -7.75 -13.89
CA ALA A 76 -31.91 -8.27 -14.34
C ALA A 76 -30.91 -7.14 -14.66
N LEU A 77 -31.38 -6.05 -15.29
CA LEU A 77 -30.57 -4.88 -15.55
C LEU A 77 -30.18 -4.15 -14.26
N ILE A 78 -31.14 -3.96 -13.34
CA ILE A 78 -30.90 -3.32 -12.03
C ILE A 78 -29.86 -4.13 -11.24
N GLN A 79 -29.99 -5.46 -11.21
CA GLN A 79 -29.06 -6.34 -10.51
C GLN A 79 -27.65 -6.26 -11.11
N ALA A 80 -27.51 -6.31 -12.44
CA ALA A 80 -26.23 -6.18 -13.11
C ALA A 80 -25.58 -4.81 -12.86
N ASN A 81 -26.36 -3.72 -12.89
CA ASN A 81 -25.86 -2.39 -12.59
C ASN A 81 -25.45 -2.24 -11.10
N ALA A 82 -26.24 -2.78 -10.18
CA ALA A 82 -25.93 -2.76 -8.76
C ALA A 82 -24.65 -3.56 -8.45
N TRP A 83 -24.46 -4.73 -9.09
CA TRP A 83 -23.23 -5.50 -9.01
C TRP A 83 -22.03 -4.70 -9.51
N ASN A 84 -22.14 -4.12 -10.72
CA ASN A 84 -21.05 -3.37 -11.33
C ASN A 84 -20.68 -2.12 -10.51
N LYS A 85 -21.66 -1.42 -9.95
CA LYS A 85 -21.42 -0.27 -9.06
C LYS A 85 -20.69 -0.68 -7.78
N ARG A 86 -21.14 -1.73 -7.10
CA ARG A 86 -20.47 -2.24 -5.89
C ARG A 86 -19.04 -2.71 -6.18
N ARG A 87 -18.84 -3.37 -7.33
CA ARG A 87 -17.51 -3.79 -7.80
C ARG A 87 -16.59 -2.60 -8.03
N GLU A 88 -17.09 -1.54 -8.67
CA GLU A 88 -16.32 -0.32 -8.90
C GLU A 88 -15.95 0.38 -7.59
N GLU A 89 -16.90 0.49 -6.66
CA GLU A 89 -16.66 1.02 -5.31
C GLU A 89 -15.59 0.21 -4.57
N LEU A 90 -15.67 -1.13 -4.63
CA LEU A 90 -14.68 -2.03 -4.05
C LEU A 90 -13.31 -1.83 -4.70
N LEU A 91 -13.23 -1.83 -6.03
CA LEU A 91 -11.99 -1.63 -6.78
C LEU A 91 -11.35 -0.27 -6.45
N LEU A 92 -12.13 0.81 -6.39
CA LEU A 92 -11.64 2.12 -5.98
C LEU A 92 -11.17 2.15 -4.52
N SER A 93 -11.84 1.41 -3.63
CA SER A 93 -11.43 1.30 -2.23
C SER A 93 -10.09 0.56 -2.09
N GLU A 94 -9.91 -0.53 -2.83
CA GLU A 94 -8.69 -1.34 -2.83
C GLU A 94 -7.53 -0.58 -3.49
N ILE A 95 -7.75 0.10 -4.61
CA ILE A 95 -6.73 0.98 -5.22
C ILE A 95 -6.31 2.07 -4.23
N ARG A 96 -7.27 2.73 -3.55
CA ARG A 96 -6.95 3.74 -2.54
C ARG A 96 -6.16 3.15 -1.38
N ARG A 97 -6.45 1.91 -0.98
CA ARG A 97 -5.68 1.19 0.06
C ARG A 97 -4.27 0.85 -0.41
N GLY A 98 -4.11 0.37 -1.65
CA GLY A 98 -2.81 0.02 -2.23
C GLY A 98 -1.92 1.24 -2.43
N ARG A 99 -2.51 2.41 -2.75
CA ARG A 99 -1.80 3.68 -2.90
C ARG A 99 -1.43 4.38 -1.60
N ARG A 100 -1.78 3.82 -0.43
CA ARG A 100 -1.31 4.33 0.85
C ARG A 100 0.19 4.17 0.91
N ALA A 101 0.88 5.25 1.25
CA ALA A 101 2.32 5.30 1.21
C ALA A 101 2.85 6.15 2.37
N LEU A 102 4.02 5.77 2.85
CA LEU A 102 4.80 6.57 3.78
C LEU A 102 5.81 7.41 3.00
N GLN A 103 6.09 8.57 3.52
CA GLN A 103 7.16 9.44 3.05
C GLN A 103 8.38 9.23 3.92
N ILE A 104 9.53 8.99 3.31
CA ILE A 104 10.81 9.00 4.01
C ILE A 104 11.22 10.47 4.14
N LEU A 105 11.11 11.01 5.34
CA LEU A 105 11.46 12.41 5.62
C LEU A 105 12.96 12.55 5.84
N HIS A 106 13.54 11.59 6.55
CA HIS A 106 14.98 11.49 6.72
C HIS A 106 15.42 10.06 7.03
N SER A 107 16.61 9.70 6.61
CA SER A 107 17.29 8.49 7.05
C SER A 107 18.73 8.80 7.44
N THR A 108 19.18 8.21 8.54
CA THR A 108 20.57 8.21 8.97
C THR A 108 20.95 6.77 9.27
N PHE A 109 22.08 6.31 8.76
CA PHE A 109 22.55 4.96 9.00
C PHE A 109 24.05 4.96 9.29
N ILE A 110 24.46 3.94 10.04
CA ILE A 110 25.83 3.69 10.45
C ILE A 110 26.09 2.23 10.12
N THR A 111 27.15 1.97 9.38
CA THR A 111 27.60 0.60 9.06
C THR A 111 29.10 0.50 9.25
N ALA A 112 29.60 -0.72 9.34
CA ALA A 112 31.01 -1.02 9.44
C ALA A 112 31.85 -0.61 8.20
N HIS A 113 31.21 -0.11 7.12
CA HIS A 113 31.91 0.51 5.98
C HIS A 113 32.60 1.84 6.31
N ILE A 114 32.29 2.44 7.46
CA ILE A 114 32.86 3.73 7.86
C ILE A 114 34.28 3.47 8.41
N GLU A 115 35.29 3.62 7.56
CA GLU A 115 36.69 3.68 8.01
C GLU A 115 36.94 5.02 8.73
N PRO A 116 37.57 5.00 9.92
CA PRO A 116 37.82 6.22 10.71
C PRO A 116 38.72 7.25 10.02
N GLU A 117 39.47 6.87 8.99
CA GLU A 117 40.44 7.76 8.31
C GLU A 117 39.94 8.36 6.99
N GLN A 118 38.80 7.93 6.44
CA GLN A 118 38.29 8.40 5.14
C GLN A 118 37.07 9.31 5.33
N THR A 119 37.33 10.53 5.79
CA THR A 119 36.35 11.58 6.07
C THR A 119 35.57 12.10 4.84
N ASN A 120 35.94 11.70 3.62
CA ASN A 120 35.38 12.24 2.37
C ASN A 120 34.50 11.29 1.54
N ILE A 121 34.36 10.02 1.93
CA ILE A 121 33.52 9.07 1.16
C ILE A 121 32.18 8.91 1.86
N SER A 122 31.11 9.34 1.20
CA SER A 122 29.73 9.09 1.66
C SER A 122 29.52 7.58 1.83
N SER A 123 28.95 7.17 2.96
CA SER A 123 28.65 5.77 3.29
C SER A 123 27.82 5.07 2.19
N VAL A 124 26.99 5.84 1.48
CA VAL A 124 26.23 5.37 0.30
C VAL A 124 27.16 4.99 -0.85
N GLY A 125 28.22 5.77 -1.10
CA GLY A 125 29.19 5.50 -2.16
C GLY A 125 29.95 4.20 -1.92
N VAL A 126 30.31 3.89 -0.67
CA VAL A 126 30.96 2.62 -0.34
C VAL A 126 30.00 1.44 -0.52
N LEU A 127 28.73 1.58 -0.10
CA LEU A 127 27.71 0.55 -0.31
C LEU A 127 27.47 0.27 -1.80
N THR A 128 27.47 1.30 -2.66
CA THR A 128 27.32 1.11 -4.11
C THR A 128 28.49 0.39 -4.77
N GLN A 129 29.67 0.36 -4.14
CA GLN A 129 30.84 -0.38 -4.63
C GLN A 129 30.75 -1.88 -4.33
N ASN A 130 29.74 -2.33 -3.57
CA ASN A 130 29.51 -3.74 -3.21
C ASN A 130 30.76 -4.42 -2.61
N LYS A 131 31.55 -3.66 -1.84
CA LYS A 131 32.74 -4.18 -1.16
C LYS A 131 32.31 -5.08 0.00
N GLN A 132 32.80 -6.31 0.02
CA GLN A 132 32.54 -7.23 1.13
C GLN A 132 33.36 -6.82 2.36
N ILE A 133 32.66 -6.51 3.47
CA ILE A 133 33.27 -6.10 4.75
C ILE A 133 33.12 -7.14 5.86
N LEU A 134 32.80 -8.39 5.50
CA LEU A 134 32.79 -9.52 6.41
C LEU A 134 34.21 -10.09 6.52
N HIS A 135 34.82 -9.93 7.69
CA HIS A 135 36.18 -10.36 7.99
C HIS A 135 36.20 -11.30 9.20
N MET A 136 37.24 -12.13 9.30
CA MET A 136 37.49 -12.91 10.50
C MET A 136 38.00 -11.97 11.59
N GLN A 137 37.18 -11.75 12.63
CA GLN A 137 37.53 -10.88 13.75
C GLN A 137 36.87 -11.36 15.05
N PRO A 138 37.43 -11.03 16.22
CA PRO A 138 36.87 -11.46 17.50
C PRO A 138 35.51 -10.80 17.76
N SER A 139 34.60 -11.58 18.35
CA SER A 139 33.34 -11.05 18.90
C SER A 139 33.58 -10.22 20.17
N TRP A 140 32.56 -9.50 20.65
CA TRP A 140 32.62 -8.82 21.95
C TRP A 140 32.71 -9.75 23.16
N HIS A 141 32.44 -11.04 22.98
CA HIS A 141 32.49 -12.06 24.02
C HIS A 141 33.87 -12.75 24.15
N GLY A 142 34.86 -12.40 23.31
CA GLY A 142 36.24 -12.87 23.44
C GLY A 142 36.73 -13.76 22.30
N ASN A 143 37.86 -14.46 22.56
CA ASN A 143 38.90 -14.99 21.64
C ASN A 143 38.48 -15.70 20.34
N ASN A 144 37.23 -16.15 20.22
CA ASN A 144 36.80 -16.81 19.00
C ASN A 144 36.60 -15.76 17.89
N SER A 145 37.32 -15.97 16.80
CA SER A 145 37.17 -15.17 15.58
C SER A 145 36.02 -15.75 14.76
N TYR A 146 35.08 -14.89 14.42
CA TYR A 146 33.93 -15.21 13.58
C TYR A 146 34.00 -14.36 12.32
N ARG A 147 33.33 -14.80 11.25
CA ARG A 147 33.19 -14.00 10.03
C ARG A 147 32.08 -12.97 10.26
N LEU A 148 32.46 -11.78 10.74
CA LEU A 148 31.51 -10.71 11.05
C LEU A 148 31.99 -9.36 10.56
N SER A 149 31.08 -8.39 10.46
CA SER A 149 31.42 -6.99 10.23
C SER A 149 31.11 -6.16 11.46
N ARG A 150 32.08 -5.40 11.97
CA ARG A 150 32.00 -4.72 13.27
C ARG A 150 32.20 -3.23 13.09
N LEU A 151 31.48 -2.43 13.88
CA LEU A 151 31.73 -0.99 13.92
C LEU A 151 33.12 -0.73 14.52
N PRO A 152 33.82 0.31 14.02
CA PRO A 152 35.16 0.65 14.53
C PRO A 152 35.07 1.07 16.00
N ILE A 153 35.95 0.51 16.83
CA ILE A 153 35.95 0.75 18.28
C ILE A 153 37.29 1.36 18.66
N GLN A 154 37.20 2.42 19.45
CA GLN A 154 38.36 3.10 19.99
C GLN A 154 38.93 2.29 21.18
N SER A 155 40.25 2.31 21.36
CA SER A 155 40.90 1.60 22.46
C SER A 155 40.33 2.03 23.82
N GLY A 156 39.85 1.07 24.62
CA GLY A 156 39.27 1.31 25.94
C GLY A 156 37.77 1.64 25.97
N MET A 157 37.11 1.75 24.81
CA MET A 157 35.68 2.02 24.72
C MET A 157 34.85 0.80 25.16
N THR A 158 33.86 1.03 26.03
CA THR A 158 32.92 -0.03 26.46
C THR A 158 31.76 -0.19 25.46
N ARG A 159 30.98 -1.26 25.58
CA ARG A 159 29.76 -1.46 24.77
C ARG A 159 28.76 -0.31 24.95
N ASP A 160 28.57 0.11 26.19
CA ASP A 160 27.70 1.24 26.54
C ASP A 160 28.14 2.53 25.84
N ASP A 161 29.44 2.80 25.82
CA ASP A 161 30.00 4.00 25.16
C ASP A 161 29.76 3.96 23.65
N LEU A 162 29.94 2.79 23.03
CA LEU A 162 29.66 2.62 21.61
C LEU A 162 28.18 2.86 21.30
N ILE A 163 27.27 2.23 22.05
CA ILE A 163 25.83 2.39 21.82
C ILE A 163 25.38 3.82 22.10
N GLN A 164 25.93 4.48 23.13
CA GLN A 164 25.69 5.89 23.39
C GLN A 164 26.18 6.77 22.22
N GLN A 165 27.36 6.49 21.67
CA GLN A 165 27.89 7.20 20.50
C GLN A 165 27.01 6.98 19.25
N ILE A 166 26.56 5.75 19.03
CA ILE A 166 25.63 5.40 17.94
C ILE A 166 24.32 6.19 18.10
N PHE A 167 23.69 6.15 19.27
CA PHE A 167 22.46 6.90 19.52
C PHE A 167 22.65 8.40 19.37
N ASN A 168 23.73 8.96 19.92
CA ASN A 168 24.05 10.38 19.74
C ASN A 168 24.15 10.75 18.25
N ARG A 169 24.79 9.90 17.43
CA ARG A 169 24.94 10.14 15.99
C ARG A 169 23.62 9.98 15.22
N LEU A 170 22.80 8.99 15.58
CA LEU A 170 21.47 8.80 15.00
C LEU A 170 20.56 10.00 15.31
N VAL A 171 20.51 10.41 16.59
CA VAL A 171 19.71 11.55 17.04
C VAL A 171 20.19 12.85 16.38
N ALA A 172 21.51 13.07 16.27
CA ALA A 172 22.06 14.23 15.56
C ALA A 172 21.54 14.36 14.12
N GLY A 173 21.44 13.24 13.39
CA GLY A 173 20.96 13.22 12.01
C GLY A 173 19.49 13.62 11.87
N ILE A 174 18.64 13.15 12.78
CA ILE A 174 17.20 13.44 12.77
C ILE A 174 16.81 14.74 13.47
N ALA A 175 17.63 15.23 14.41
CA ALA A 175 17.30 16.35 15.29
C ALA A 175 16.88 17.61 14.52
N ARG A 176 17.58 17.94 13.43
CA ARG A 176 17.23 19.11 12.60
C ARG A 176 15.82 19.04 12.01
N HIS A 177 15.36 17.84 11.65
CA HIS A 177 14.06 17.61 11.03
C HIS A 177 12.97 17.60 12.11
N LEU A 178 13.26 17.02 13.28
CA LEU A 178 12.34 17.05 14.42
C LEU A 178 12.14 18.48 14.94
N LYS A 179 13.18 19.31 14.99
CA LYS A 179 13.07 20.73 15.40
C LYS A 179 12.27 21.60 14.43
N GLN A 180 12.05 21.16 13.19
CA GLN A 180 11.16 21.84 12.24
C GLN A 180 9.68 21.49 12.48
N LEU A 181 9.39 20.41 13.20
CA LEU A 181 8.04 20.04 13.59
C LEU A 181 7.62 20.87 14.82
N PRO A 182 6.31 21.15 15.00
CA PRO A 182 5.79 21.77 16.21
C PRO A 182 6.19 21.00 17.47
N GLU A 183 6.36 21.70 18.60
CA GLU A 183 6.80 21.07 19.85
C GLU A 183 5.82 19.99 20.34
N ASN A 184 4.53 20.19 20.13
CA ASN A 184 3.47 19.25 20.51
C ASN A 184 3.18 18.18 19.45
N HIS A 185 3.98 18.11 18.38
CA HIS A 185 3.75 17.15 17.31
C HIS A 185 4.08 15.72 17.78
N PRO A 186 3.16 14.75 17.68
CA PRO A 186 3.39 13.41 18.19
C PRO A 186 4.41 12.66 17.34
N VAL A 187 5.36 12.00 18.00
CA VAL A 187 6.37 11.14 17.36
C VAL A 187 6.20 9.73 17.90
N ALA A 188 5.75 8.82 17.05
CA ALA A 188 5.66 7.42 17.38
C ALA A 188 7.03 6.75 17.20
N LEU A 189 7.49 5.99 18.19
CA LEU A 189 8.82 5.40 18.21
C LEU A 189 8.76 3.88 18.22
N LEU A 190 9.28 3.27 17.15
CA LEU A 190 9.53 1.84 17.05
C LEU A 190 11.01 1.54 17.31
N PHE A 191 11.29 0.71 18.31
CA PHE A 191 12.63 0.21 18.59
C PHE A 191 12.80 -1.23 18.10
N GLU A 192 13.74 -1.43 17.18
CA GLU A 192 14.15 -2.73 16.65
C GLU A 192 15.60 -2.99 17.02
N VAL A 193 15.85 -3.58 18.18
CA VAL A 193 17.21 -3.71 18.69
C VAL A 193 17.58 -5.16 18.94
N ASN A 194 18.72 -5.56 18.37
CA ASN A 194 19.38 -6.83 18.60
C ASN A 194 20.75 -6.56 19.23
N THR A 195 20.82 -6.71 20.55
CA THR A 195 22.04 -6.50 21.34
C THR A 195 22.00 -7.31 22.63
N SER A 196 23.17 -7.67 23.14
CA SER A 196 23.34 -8.36 24.42
C SER A 196 23.03 -7.49 25.67
N LEU A 197 22.85 -6.16 25.51
CA LEU A 197 22.50 -5.26 26.61
C LEU A 197 21.05 -5.41 27.09
N PRO A 198 20.80 -5.29 28.41
CA PRO A 198 19.44 -5.25 28.96
C PRO A 198 18.63 -4.07 28.44
N ALA A 199 17.33 -4.28 28.18
CA ALA A 199 16.42 -3.26 27.66
C ALA A 199 16.37 -1.98 28.52
N GLN A 200 16.42 -2.10 29.85
CA GLN A 200 16.42 -0.94 30.76
C GLN A 200 17.66 -0.06 30.55
N ARG A 201 18.82 -0.69 30.28
CA ARG A 201 20.05 0.04 30.01
C ARG A 201 19.98 0.72 28.66
N LEU A 202 19.48 0.04 27.64
CA LEU A 202 19.26 0.60 26.31
C LEU A 202 18.34 1.84 26.33
N HIS A 203 17.22 1.75 27.05
CA HIS A 203 16.28 2.88 27.20
C HIS A 203 16.91 4.09 27.89
N SER A 204 17.78 3.88 28.88
CA SER A 204 18.48 5.00 29.53
C SER A 204 19.52 5.65 28.62
N LEU A 205 20.30 4.87 27.86
CA LEU A 205 21.23 5.40 26.85
C LEU A 205 20.51 6.20 25.77
N TRP A 206 19.36 5.68 25.28
CA TRP A 206 18.54 6.40 24.31
C TRP A 206 17.99 7.70 24.87
N ARG A 207 17.41 7.68 26.09
CA ARG A 207 16.86 8.88 26.72
C ARG A 207 17.93 9.96 26.87
N ASN A 208 19.12 9.58 27.34
CA ASN A 208 20.26 10.49 27.43
C ASN A 208 20.59 11.11 26.07
N ALA A 209 20.64 10.29 25.00
CA ALA A 209 20.89 10.79 23.66
C ALA A 209 19.78 11.74 23.18
N TRP A 210 18.52 11.45 23.46
CA TRP A 210 17.39 12.29 23.06
C TRP A 210 17.39 13.65 23.75
N GLU A 211 17.62 13.67 25.07
CA GLU A 211 17.66 14.89 25.88
C GLU A 211 18.84 15.80 25.50
N ASN A 212 19.99 15.21 25.15
CA ASN A 212 21.19 15.96 24.75
C ASN A 212 20.99 16.88 23.53
N TYR A 213 20.01 16.60 22.67
CA TYR A 213 19.76 17.41 21.47
C TYR A 213 18.62 18.42 21.61
N ASP A 214 18.07 18.61 22.82
CA ASP A 214 16.95 19.53 23.12
C ASP A 214 15.75 19.28 22.18
N ILE A 215 15.34 18.01 22.09
CA ILE A 215 14.18 17.59 21.29
C ILE A 215 12.96 17.56 22.21
N ARG A 216 11.95 18.37 21.87
CA ARG A 216 10.78 18.63 22.73
C ARG A 216 9.57 17.76 22.44
N GLN A 217 9.56 17.06 21.31
CA GLN A 217 8.45 16.21 20.91
C GLN A 217 8.25 15.05 21.87
N CYS A 218 6.99 14.78 22.20
CA CYS A 218 6.60 13.61 23.00
C CYS A 218 6.76 12.32 22.18
N LEU A 219 7.43 11.34 22.78
CA LEU A 219 7.62 10.01 22.20
C LEU A 219 6.51 9.06 22.64
N GLU A 220 5.75 8.54 21.67
CA GLU A 220 4.76 7.48 21.87
C GLU A 220 5.38 6.12 21.48
N PRO A 221 5.53 5.15 22.41
CA PRO A 221 6.11 3.86 22.06
C PRO A 221 5.16 3.05 21.18
N VAL A 222 5.67 2.49 20.08
CA VAL A 222 4.94 1.57 19.20
C VAL A 222 5.26 0.13 19.59
N ILE A 223 4.22 -0.67 19.84
CA ILE A 223 4.34 -2.09 20.16
C ILE A 223 4.24 -2.92 18.88
N GLY A 224 5.18 -3.84 18.69
CA GLY A 224 5.23 -4.75 17.55
C GLY A 224 6.63 -4.85 16.99
N HIS A 225 6.80 -5.68 15.95
CA HIS A 225 8.11 -5.90 15.34
C HIS A 225 8.07 -5.99 13.81
N GLY A 226 9.19 -5.60 13.20
CA GLY A 226 9.48 -5.71 11.78
C GLY A 226 8.52 -4.92 10.89
N VAL A 227 8.41 -5.38 9.64
CA VAL A 227 7.60 -4.73 8.60
C VAL A 227 6.09 -4.76 8.93
N SER A 228 5.65 -5.67 9.80
CA SER A 228 4.25 -5.75 10.23
C SER A 228 3.74 -4.47 10.88
N VAL A 229 4.62 -3.74 11.59
CA VAL A 229 4.29 -2.45 12.21
C VAL A 229 4.04 -1.38 11.16
N VAL A 230 4.90 -1.32 10.14
CA VAL A 230 4.73 -0.41 8.99
C VAL A 230 3.43 -0.73 8.25
N ASP A 231 3.09 -2.01 8.15
CA ASP A 231 1.85 -2.44 7.52
C ASP A 231 0.61 -2.03 8.32
N ASN A 232 0.59 -2.27 9.63
CA ASN A 232 -0.52 -1.84 10.47
C ASN A 232 -0.62 -0.31 10.49
N TRP A 233 0.51 0.39 10.48
CA TRP A 233 0.56 1.85 10.41
C TRP A 233 -0.17 2.41 9.18
N LEU A 234 0.12 1.85 7.99
CA LEU A 234 -0.54 2.23 6.74
C LEU A 234 -2.04 1.91 6.73
N ASP A 235 -2.47 0.89 7.48
CA ASP A 235 -3.88 0.49 7.54
C ASP A 235 -4.67 1.37 8.55
N ASP A 236 -4.09 1.66 9.72
CA ASP A 236 -4.81 2.23 10.87
C ASP A 236 -4.48 3.71 11.13
N ARG A 237 -3.21 4.12 11.03
CA ARG A 237 -2.73 5.45 11.46
C ARG A 237 -2.42 6.42 10.30
N ILE A 238 -2.69 6.04 9.05
CA ILE A 238 -2.35 6.83 7.84
C ILE A 238 -3.00 8.21 7.76
N ARG A 239 -4.06 8.46 8.55
CA ARG A 239 -4.80 9.73 8.61
C ARG A 239 -4.37 10.62 9.77
N GLU A 240 -3.47 10.15 10.63
CA GLU A 240 -2.93 10.94 11.72
C GLU A 240 -1.80 11.83 11.24
N GLU A 241 -1.58 12.96 11.90
CA GLU A 241 -0.43 13.83 11.64
C GLU A 241 0.87 13.28 12.22
N THR A 242 0.79 12.25 13.08
CA THR A 242 1.93 11.59 13.74
C THR A 242 3.00 11.13 12.75
N VAL A 243 4.27 11.40 13.09
CA VAL A 243 5.42 10.83 12.38
C VAL A 243 5.90 9.55 13.07
N LEU A 244 6.34 8.57 12.27
CA LEU A 244 6.87 7.31 12.75
C LEU A 244 8.41 7.34 12.68
N LEU A 245 9.06 7.29 13.84
CA LEU A 245 10.49 7.14 14.00
C LEU A 245 10.82 5.67 14.26
N ILE A 246 11.60 5.06 13.38
CA ILE A 246 12.11 3.70 13.55
C ILE A 246 13.60 3.79 13.88
N ILE A 247 13.98 3.24 15.02
CA ILE A 247 15.37 3.06 15.42
C ILE A 247 15.69 1.57 15.38
N ALA A 248 16.50 1.18 14.40
CA ALA A 248 16.96 -0.19 14.25
C ALA A 248 18.46 -0.29 14.60
N LEU A 249 18.83 -1.22 15.46
CA LEU A 249 20.20 -1.38 15.94
C LEU A 249 20.56 -2.87 16.02
N GLN A 250 21.68 -3.24 15.39
CA GLN A 250 22.30 -4.54 15.55
C GLN A 250 23.75 -4.34 15.99
N VAL A 251 24.03 -4.61 17.26
CA VAL A 251 25.37 -4.48 17.88
C VAL A 251 25.53 -5.59 18.89
N ASP A 252 26.65 -6.32 18.82
CA ASP A 252 26.90 -7.49 19.66
C ASP A 252 25.75 -8.52 19.66
N PRO A 253 25.42 -9.14 18.50
CA PRO A 253 24.36 -10.13 18.43
C PRO A 253 24.78 -11.46 19.07
N ASP A 254 23.81 -12.17 19.69
CA ASP A 254 24.04 -13.48 20.32
C ASP A 254 24.69 -14.52 19.39
N LYS A 255 24.40 -14.42 18.08
CA LYS A 255 24.97 -15.27 17.02
C LYS A 255 25.78 -14.39 16.06
N PRO A 256 27.10 -14.23 16.26
CA PRO A 256 27.91 -13.29 15.49
C PRO A 256 28.28 -13.78 14.07
N GLU A 257 28.34 -15.10 13.83
CA GLU A 257 28.79 -15.67 12.56
C GLU A 257 27.90 -15.23 11.38
N GLY A 258 28.53 -14.67 10.35
CA GLY A 258 27.84 -14.21 9.13
C GLY A 258 27.04 -12.92 9.30
N THR A 259 27.16 -12.23 10.44
CA THR A 259 26.40 -11.01 10.74
C THR A 259 27.22 -9.74 10.60
N GLY A 260 26.54 -8.59 10.53
CA GLY A 260 27.16 -7.27 10.51
C GLY A 260 26.52 -6.33 11.51
N GLU A 261 27.33 -5.46 12.11
CA GLU A 261 26.86 -4.39 12.97
C GLU A 261 26.42 -3.19 12.15
N ALA A 262 25.21 -2.70 12.46
CA ALA A 262 24.62 -1.56 11.79
C ALA A 262 23.60 -0.88 12.71
N ALA A 263 23.39 0.41 12.46
CA ALA A 263 22.37 1.18 13.13
C ALA A 263 21.67 2.09 12.12
N VAL A 264 20.36 2.26 12.26
CA VAL A 264 19.54 3.07 11.36
C VAL A 264 18.52 3.86 12.18
N ALA A 265 18.38 5.13 11.85
CA ALA A 265 17.24 5.96 12.20
C ALA A 265 16.48 6.32 10.93
N LEU A 266 15.20 5.99 10.89
CA LEU A 266 14.32 6.26 9.78
C LEU A 266 13.12 7.07 10.27
N LEU A 267 13.00 8.30 9.77
CA LEU A 267 11.89 9.19 10.07
C LEU A 267 10.88 9.14 8.92
N LEU A 268 9.67 8.66 9.21
CA LEU A 268 8.60 8.45 8.26
C LEU A 268 7.42 9.36 8.55
N GLY A 269 6.83 9.90 7.49
CA GLY A 269 5.62 10.72 7.54
C GLY A 269 4.49 10.08 6.76
N ASN A 270 3.25 10.32 7.19
CA ASN A 270 2.07 9.94 6.43
C ASN A 270 1.92 10.88 5.22
N ARG A 271 1.89 10.33 4.00
CA ARG A 271 1.80 11.15 2.77
C ARG A 271 0.62 12.12 2.72
N LEU A 272 -0.48 11.77 3.39
CA LEU A 272 -1.73 12.53 3.34
C LEU A 272 -1.83 13.66 4.38
N THR A 273 -0.96 13.67 5.40
CA THR A 273 -1.06 14.58 6.54
C THR A 273 0.26 15.30 6.82
N GLN A 274 1.39 14.71 6.41
CA GLN A 274 2.69 15.31 6.56
C GLN A 274 2.97 16.26 5.38
N HIS A 275 2.98 17.56 5.68
CA HIS A 275 3.29 18.61 4.71
C HIS A 275 4.39 19.58 5.17
N ILE A 276 4.88 19.40 6.41
CA ILE A 276 5.83 20.30 7.04
C ILE A 276 7.26 20.05 6.55
N LEU A 277 7.59 18.78 6.30
CA LEU A 277 8.95 18.34 5.96
C LEU A 277 8.95 17.90 4.51
N THR A 278 9.98 18.29 3.76
CA THR A 278 10.11 17.84 2.37
C THR A 278 10.51 16.36 2.36
N PRO A 279 9.72 15.47 1.73
CA PRO A 279 10.04 14.06 1.66
C PRO A 279 11.24 13.80 0.73
N GLN A 280 12.14 12.92 1.13
CA GLN A 280 13.27 12.46 0.33
C GLN A 280 12.89 11.32 -0.62
N ALA A 281 11.97 10.46 -0.18
CA ALA A 281 11.47 9.33 -0.96
C ALA A 281 10.07 8.92 -0.48
N VAL A 282 9.44 8.00 -1.23
CA VAL A 282 8.13 7.43 -0.89
C VAL A 282 8.28 5.92 -0.76
N LEU A 283 7.87 5.38 0.38
CA LEU A 283 7.78 3.96 0.67
C LEU A 283 6.35 3.48 0.41
N GLN A 284 6.21 2.50 -0.48
CA GLN A 284 4.93 1.92 -0.84
C GLN A 284 4.84 0.46 -0.41
N ARG A 285 3.61 0.04 -0.08
CA ARG A 285 3.32 -1.38 0.15
C ARG A 285 3.26 -2.10 -1.20
N VAL A 286 4.09 -3.12 -1.35
CA VAL A 286 4.08 -4.00 -2.52
C VAL A 286 3.44 -5.33 -2.16
N GLU A 287 2.85 -6.01 -3.14
CA GLU A 287 2.37 -7.38 -2.97
C GLU A 287 3.56 -8.34 -2.90
N GLU A 288 3.49 -9.31 -1.99
CA GLU A 288 4.50 -10.36 -1.91
C GLU A 288 4.57 -11.12 -3.23
N SER A 289 5.76 -11.16 -3.81
CA SER A 289 5.98 -11.74 -5.14
C SER A 289 6.80 -13.01 -5.08
N PHE A 290 6.40 -14.01 -5.87
CA PHE A 290 7.22 -15.17 -6.18
C PHE A 290 7.88 -14.99 -7.54
N THR A 291 8.94 -15.76 -7.83
CA THR A 291 9.73 -15.61 -9.06
C THR A 291 8.86 -15.68 -10.33
N GLU A 292 7.82 -16.53 -10.31
CA GLU A 292 6.88 -16.72 -11.43
C GLU A 292 5.95 -15.53 -11.65
N THR A 293 5.65 -14.75 -10.60
CA THR A 293 4.70 -13.62 -10.63
C THR A 293 5.38 -12.25 -10.57
N LEU A 294 6.73 -12.21 -10.62
CA LEU A 294 7.52 -11.00 -10.42
C LEU A 294 7.16 -9.88 -11.41
N ALA A 295 7.09 -10.20 -12.71
CA ALA A 295 6.77 -9.21 -13.74
C ALA A 295 5.39 -8.56 -13.52
N GLU A 296 4.41 -9.38 -13.13
CA GLU A 296 3.05 -8.91 -12.85
C GLU A 296 3.00 -8.05 -11.59
N ASN A 297 3.73 -8.42 -10.55
CA ASN A 297 3.79 -7.67 -9.29
C ASN A 297 4.54 -6.36 -9.44
N ILE A 298 5.60 -6.31 -10.28
CA ILE A 298 6.26 -5.06 -10.64
C ILE A 298 5.28 -4.15 -11.40
N ALA A 299 4.55 -4.69 -12.39
CA ALA A 299 3.56 -3.90 -13.12
C ALA A 299 2.49 -3.32 -12.19
N GLN A 300 1.96 -4.13 -11.27
CA GLN A 300 1.00 -3.69 -10.26
C GLN A 300 1.61 -2.67 -9.28
N ALA A 301 2.88 -2.82 -8.90
CA ALA A 301 3.59 -1.85 -8.06
C ALA A 301 3.75 -0.51 -8.78
N LEU A 302 3.99 -0.53 -10.10
CA LEU A 302 4.06 0.68 -10.91
C LEU A 302 2.69 1.39 -11.00
N ASP A 303 1.57 0.69 -10.92
CA ASP A 303 0.23 1.33 -10.87
C ASP A 303 0.01 2.21 -9.62
N TRP A 304 0.85 2.04 -8.60
CA TRP A 304 0.83 2.85 -7.37
C TRP A 304 1.63 4.15 -7.48
N VAL A 305 2.56 4.26 -8.42
CA VAL A 305 3.44 5.43 -8.63
C VAL A 305 3.15 6.07 -9.99
N PRO A 306 3.13 7.40 -10.13
CA PRO A 306 3.18 8.03 -11.45
C PRO A 306 4.60 7.91 -12.05
N ALA A 307 5.11 6.69 -12.23
CA ALA A 307 6.42 6.41 -12.81
C ALA A 307 6.24 5.61 -14.10
N GLN A 308 6.93 6.02 -15.16
CA GLN A 308 7.00 5.24 -16.38
C GLN A 308 8.08 4.16 -16.25
N PRO A 309 8.00 3.05 -17.00
CA PRO A 309 9.04 2.02 -16.98
C PRO A 309 10.45 2.58 -17.27
N ALA A 310 10.55 3.63 -18.08
CA ALA A 310 11.81 4.30 -18.40
C ALA A 310 12.43 5.06 -17.21
N ASP A 311 11.66 5.38 -16.16
CA ASP A 311 12.14 6.06 -14.97
C ASP A 311 12.85 5.10 -13.99
N ILE A 312 12.74 3.79 -14.19
CA ILE A 312 13.32 2.76 -13.33
C ILE A 312 14.81 2.62 -13.65
N ARG A 313 15.66 3.14 -12.76
CA ARG A 313 17.12 3.11 -12.93
C ARG A 313 17.80 1.89 -12.31
N VAL A 314 17.28 1.40 -11.20
CA VAL A 314 17.89 0.34 -10.40
C VAL A 314 16.80 -0.57 -9.88
N VAL A 315 17.00 -1.88 -10.06
CA VAL A 315 16.22 -2.92 -9.40
C VAL A 315 17.18 -3.74 -8.56
N SER A 316 17.01 -3.69 -7.25
CA SER A 316 17.81 -4.46 -6.30
C SER A 316 16.94 -5.47 -5.57
N ARG A 317 17.45 -6.67 -5.39
CA ARG A 317 16.82 -7.72 -4.60
C ARG A 317 17.59 -7.88 -3.29
N SER A 318 16.92 -7.73 -2.16
CA SER A 318 17.44 -8.24 -0.88
C SER A 318 17.16 -9.75 -0.83
N GLY A 319 18.23 -10.54 -0.76
CA GLY A 319 18.17 -11.98 -0.49
C GLY A 319 18.52 -12.26 0.96
#